data_AF-A0A9D1K072-F1
#
_entry.id   AF-A0A9D1K072-F1
#
_cell.length_a   1.000
_cell.length_b   1.000
_cell.length_c   1.000
_cell.angle_alpha   90.00
_cell.angle_beta   90.00
_cell.angle_gamma   90.00
#
_symmetry.space_group_name_H-M   'P 1'
#
loop_
_entity.id
_entity.type
_entity.pdbx_description
1 polymer ?
#
loop_
_entity_poly.entity_id
_entity_poly.type
_entity_poly.pdbx_seq_one_letter_code
_entity_poly.pdbx_strand_id
1 'polypeptide(L)'
;MNGSTGATGATGATGATGATGATGPTGDAGPAGAAGATGATGATGPTGAAPPVNALFATNVPSQSPVSAGDALTFDTNQVEEGTAISHTASSSDFTLNDAGTYRITYSATGTNTGGTGNAVLQLEANSTEIPGSKSSGTVSAASNTVPLGASVLYTASAGDVITLNMVDADASFTDAAIVIQKVD
;
A
#
# COMPACT_ATOMS: atom_id res chain seq x y z
N MET A 1 91.28 83.43 -76.53
CA MET A 1 90.96 82.13 -75.90
C MET A 1 90.93 82.37 -74.40
N ASN A 2 89.74 82.45 -73.80
CA ASN A 2 88.94 81.38 -73.18
C ASN A 2 89.24 81.26 -71.68
N GLY A 3 88.22 81.31 -70.82
CA GLY A 3 88.38 81.12 -69.37
C GLY A 3 87.20 81.63 -68.53
N SER A 4 86.16 80.80 -68.45
CA SER A 4 84.95 80.88 -67.62
C SER A 4 85.16 81.06 -66.11
N THR A 5 84.26 81.78 -65.42
CA THR A 5 83.92 81.60 -63.98
C THR A 5 82.61 82.35 -63.71
N GLY A 6 81.60 81.91 -62.96
CA GLY A 6 81.27 80.66 -62.26
C GLY A 6 79.78 80.73 -61.90
N ALA A 7 79.11 79.58 -61.80
CA ALA A 7 77.66 79.47 -61.63
C ALA A 7 77.17 79.95 -60.24
N THR A 8 75.98 80.58 -60.22
CA THR A 8 75.24 81.02 -59.04
C THR A 8 74.96 79.86 -58.08
N GLY A 9 75.22 80.07 -56.78
CA GLY A 9 75.02 79.08 -55.71
C GLY A 9 73.56 78.65 -55.55
N ALA A 10 73.37 77.39 -55.18
CA ALA A 10 72.05 76.77 -54.98
C ALA A 10 71.28 77.37 -53.79
N THR A 11 69.98 77.60 -53.99
CA THR A 11 69.03 77.98 -52.93
C THR A 11 68.93 76.88 -51.88
N GLY A 12 69.04 77.24 -50.60
CA GLY A 12 68.95 76.31 -49.46
C GLY A 12 67.61 75.58 -49.37
N ALA A 13 67.62 74.35 -48.86
CA ALA A 13 66.46 73.47 -48.77
C ALA A 13 65.35 74.01 -47.85
N THR A 14 64.10 73.84 -48.27
CA THR A 14 62.89 74.09 -47.46
C THR A 14 62.86 73.18 -46.23
N GLY A 15 62.57 73.75 -45.05
CA GLY A 15 62.57 73.02 -43.77
C GLY A 15 61.53 71.89 -43.69
N ALA A 16 61.83 70.87 -42.88
CA ALA A 16 60.99 69.69 -42.69
C ALA A 16 59.64 70.01 -42.04
N THR A 17 58.56 69.41 -42.56
CA THR A 17 57.22 69.45 -41.96
C THR A 17 57.23 68.77 -40.58
N GLY A 18 56.66 69.43 -39.56
CA GLY A 18 56.60 68.91 -38.18
C GLY A 18 55.75 67.63 -38.06
N ALA A 19 56.12 66.76 -37.11
CA ALA A 19 55.46 65.48 -36.89
C ALA A 19 54.01 65.63 -36.40
N THR A 20 53.10 64.81 -36.94
CA THR A 20 51.71 64.69 -36.48
C THR A 20 51.65 64.21 -35.03
N GLY A 21 50.86 64.88 -34.17
CA GLY A 21 50.72 64.53 -32.76
C GLY A 21 50.09 63.16 -32.51
N ALA A 22 50.43 62.53 -31.39
CA ALA A 22 49.97 61.18 -31.01
C ALA A 22 48.46 61.12 -30.73
N THR A 23 47.82 60.03 -31.16
CA THR A 23 46.41 59.71 -30.84
C THR A 23 46.24 59.45 -29.34
N GLY A 24 45.20 60.02 -28.72
CA GLY A 24 44.93 59.87 -27.29
C GLY A 24 44.54 58.44 -26.87
N PRO A 25 44.62 58.11 -25.55
CA PRO A 25 44.37 56.76 -25.06
C PRO A 25 42.90 56.34 -25.19
N THR A 26 42.67 55.05 -25.43
CA THR A 26 41.34 54.42 -25.39
C THR A 26 40.81 54.39 -23.95
N GLY A 27 39.54 54.77 -23.74
CA GLY A 27 38.92 54.80 -22.42
C GLY A 27 38.72 53.43 -21.77
N ASP A 28 38.61 53.40 -20.44
CA ASP A 28 38.50 52.18 -19.64
C ASP A 28 37.19 51.40 -19.86
N ALA A 29 37.25 50.08 -19.68
CA ALA A 29 36.09 49.20 -19.78
C ALA A 29 35.06 49.47 -18.66
N GLY A 30 33.77 49.45 -18.99
CA GLY A 30 32.69 49.66 -18.03
C GLY A 30 32.54 48.53 -16.98
N PRO A 31 31.87 48.80 -15.84
CA PRO A 31 31.72 47.83 -14.75
C PRO A 31 30.84 46.64 -15.14
N ALA A 32 31.10 45.48 -14.51
CA ALA A 32 30.29 44.27 -14.68
C ALA A 32 28.87 44.43 -14.09
N GLY A 33 27.87 43.86 -14.76
CA GLY A 33 26.47 43.89 -14.32
C GLY A 33 26.20 43.06 -13.05
N ALA A 34 25.15 43.40 -12.30
CA ALA A 34 24.78 42.72 -11.06
C ALA A 34 24.28 41.28 -11.31
N ALA A 35 24.52 40.39 -10.33
CA ALA A 35 24.04 39.01 -10.36
C ALA A 35 22.51 38.93 -10.27
N GLY A 36 21.90 38.01 -11.03
CA GLY A 36 20.45 37.78 -11.03
C GLY A 36 19.93 37.16 -9.72
N ALA A 37 18.65 37.36 -9.42
CA ALA A 37 18.01 36.83 -8.21
C ALA A 37 17.87 35.29 -8.25
N THR A 38 18.03 34.65 -7.08
CA THR A 38 17.80 33.21 -6.91
C THR A 38 16.30 32.89 -7.07
N GLY A 39 15.98 31.85 -7.85
CA GLY A 39 14.61 31.41 -8.10
C GLY A 39 13.91 30.83 -6.85
N ALA A 40 12.58 30.83 -6.85
CA ALA A 40 11.77 30.33 -5.74
C ALA A 40 11.92 28.80 -5.55
N THR A 41 11.86 28.34 -4.30
CA THR A 41 11.80 26.92 -3.96
C THR A 41 10.49 26.29 -4.46
N GLY A 42 10.56 25.13 -5.10
CA GLY A 42 9.40 24.41 -5.62
C GLY A 42 8.45 23.92 -4.51
N ALA A 43 7.18 23.70 -4.86
CA ALA A 43 6.17 23.23 -3.92
C ALA A 43 6.45 21.79 -3.43
N THR A 44 6.12 21.51 -2.17
CA THR A 44 6.12 20.15 -1.61
C THR A 44 5.18 19.25 -2.40
N GLY A 45 5.63 18.04 -2.77
CA GLY A 45 4.81 17.06 -3.49
C GLY A 45 3.63 16.53 -2.64
N PRO A 46 2.61 15.92 -3.27
CA PRO A 46 1.46 15.40 -2.55
C PRO A 46 1.85 14.24 -1.62
N THR A 47 1.24 14.19 -0.43
CA THR A 47 1.32 13.04 0.48
C THR A 47 0.69 11.81 -0.20
N GLY A 48 1.39 10.67 -0.21
CA GLY A 48 0.88 9.42 -0.77
C GLY A 48 -0.36 8.90 -0.02
N ALA A 49 -1.28 8.23 -0.74
CA ALA A 49 -2.46 7.61 -0.13
C ALA A 49 -2.07 6.49 0.84
N ALA A 50 -2.84 6.32 1.92
CA ALA A 50 -2.69 5.17 2.82
C ALA A 50 -2.91 3.86 2.03
N PRO A 51 -2.18 2.77 2.35
CA PRO A 51 -2.40 1.48 1.69
C PRO A 51 -3.87 1.05 1.90
N PRO A 52 -4.52 0.46 0.88
CA PRO A 52 -5.89 -0.02 1.03
C PRO A 52 -5.92 -1.10 2.11
N VAL A 53 -6.72 -0.89 3.15
CA VAL A 53 -7.07 -1.96 4.08
C VAL A 53 -7.94 -2.96 3.34
N ASN A 54 -7.53 -4.23 3.33
CA ASN A 54 -8.34 -5.32 2.80
C ASN A 54 -8.83 -6.15 3.99
N ALA A 55 -10.06 -5.91 4.41
CA ALA A 55 -10.62 -6.53 5.59
C ALA A 55 -12.12 -6.77 5.43
N LEU A 56 -12.58 -7.91 5.92
CA LEU A 56 -13.99 -8.26 5.96
C LEU A 56 -14.34 -8.75 7.37
N PHE A 57 -15.43 -8.23 7.92
CA PHE A 57 -16.01 -8.70 9.18
C PHE A 57 -17.45 -9.13 8.94
N ALA A 58 -17.75 -10.40 9.21
CA ALA A 58 -19.10 -10.95 9.08
C ALA A 58 -19.58 -11.61 10.38
N THR A 59 -20.90 -11.60 10.57
CA THR A 59 -21.55 -12.08 11.79
C THR A 59 -22.80 -12.91 11.50
N ASN A 60 -23.10 -13.86 12.38
CA ASN A 60 -24.38 -14.54 12.53
C ASN A 60 -24.75 -14.56 14.02
N VAL A 61 -25.77 -13.79 14.38
CA VAL A 61 -26.30 -13.74 15.76
C VAL A 61 -27.31 -14.87 16.04
N PRO A 62 -28.20 -15.26 15.10
CA PRO A 62 -29.12 -16.37 15.32
C PRO A 62 -28.44 -17.68 15.70
N SER A 63 -29.18 -18.58 16.36
CA SER A 63 -28.72 -19.95 16.58
C SER A 63 -28.76 -20.73 15.28
N GLN A 64 -27.65 -21.37 14.94
CA GLN A 64 -27.55 -22.31 13.82
C GLN A 64 -27.17 -23.69 14.34
N SER A 65 -27.81 -24.72 13.79
CA SER A 65 -27.62 -26.12 14.17
C SER A 65 -27.25 -26.91 12.91
N PRO A 66 -25.98 -26.87 12.49
CA PRO A 66 -25.51 -27.70 11.39
C PRO A 66 -25.79 -29.18 11.71
N VAL A 67 -26.03 -30.00 10.69
CA VAL A 67 -26.65 -31.33 10.86
C VAL A 67 -25.60 -32.43 10.90
N SER A 68 -24.55 -32.30 10.10
CA SER A 68 -23.50 -33.30 9.93
C SER A 68 -22.13 -32.72 10.22
N ALA A 69 -21.21 -33.57 10.69
CA ALA A 69 -19.80 -33.22 10.76
C ALA A 69 -19.31 -32.77 9.36
N GLY A 70 -18.60 -31.64 9.34
CA GLY A 70 -18.15 -30.96 8.12
C GLY A 70 -19.10 -29.87 7.62
N ASP A 71 -20.33 -29.75 8.15
CA ASP A 71 -21.23 -28.67 7.75
C ASP A 71 -20.65 -27.30 8.18
N ALA A 72 -20.70 -26.34 7.26
CA ALA A 72 -20.22 -24.99 7.49
C ALA A 72 -21.28 -24.10 8.14
N LEU A 73 -20.82 -23.19 9.01
CA LEU A 73 -21.63 -22.11 9.55
C LEU A 73 -21.87 -21.04 8.47
N THR A 74 -23.02 -20.40 8.54
CA THR A 74 -23.38 -19.29 7.65
C THR A 74 -23.24 -17.96 8.37
N PHE A 75 -23.07 -16.87 7.60
CA PHE A 75 -22.92 -15.52 8.12
C PHE A 75 -23.92 -14.57 7.47
N ASP A 76 -24.87 -14.03 8.24
CA ASP A 76 -26.01 -13.29 7.69
C ASP A 76 -25.71 -11.81 7.41
N THR A 77 -24.61 -11.27 7.92
CA THR A 77 -24.32 -9.83 7.80
C THR A 77 -22.85 -9.56 7.62
N ASN A 78 -22.50 -8.77 6.59
CA ASN A 78 -21.19 -8.15 6.42
C ASN A 78 -21.21 -6.80 7.15
N GLN A 79 -20.52 -6.71 8.29
CA GLN A 79 -20.42 -5.49 9.10
C GLN A 79 -19.39 -4.52 8.53
N VAL A 80 -18.32 -5.05 7.91
CA VAL A 80 -17.24 -4.28 7.29
C VAL A 80 -16.82 -5.00 6.01
N GLU A 81 -16.63 -4.26 4.93
CA GLU A 81 -16.10 -4.75 3.66
C GLU A 81 -15.22 -3.66 3.05
N GLU A 82 -13.91 -3.77 3.32
CA GLU A 82 -12.89 -2.85 2.84
C GLU A 82 -12.02 -3.56 1.82
N GLY A 83 -11.82 -2.93 0.67
CA GLY A 83 -11.03 -3.48 -0.44
C GLY A 83 -11.78 -4.55 -1.25
N THR A 84 -11.03 -5.28 -2.07
CA THR A 84 -11.58 -6.30 -2.99
C THR A 84 -10.91 -7.66 -2.84
N ALA A 85 -9.90 -7.79 -1.96
CA ALA A 85 -9.15 -9.04 -1.80
C ALA A 85 -9.95 -10.15 -1.11
N ILE A 86 -11.12 -9.82 -0.55
CA ILE A 86 -12.02 -10.74 0.17
C ILE A 86 -13.43 -10.41 -0.30
N SER A 87 -14.24 -11.43 -0.56
CA SER A 87 -15.67 -11.26 -0.86
C SER A 87 -16.50 -12.29 -0.11
N HIS A 88 -17.71 -11.91 0.26
CA HIS A 88 -18.66 -12.77 0.95
C HIS A 88 -20.09 -12.35 0.63
N THR A 89 -20.95 -13.33 0.34
CA THR A 89 -22.38 -13.10 0.14
C THR A 89 -23.12 -13.39 1.45
N ALA A 90 -23.96 -12.47 1.91
CA ALA A 90 -24.74 -12.66 3.14
C ALA A 90 -25.55 -13.97 3.10
N SER A 91 -25.64 -14.63 4.25
CA SER A 91 -26.21 -15.96 4.48
C SER A 91 -25.50 -17.10 3.74
N SER A 92 -24.29 -16.85 3.22
CA SER A 92 -23.38 -17.89 2.73
C SER A 92 -22.48 -18.41 3.85
N SER A 93 -21.89 -19.59 3.63
CA SER A 93 -20.75 -20.12 4.38
C SER A 93 -19.39 -19.67 3.81
N ASP A 94 -19.39 -19.23 2.55
CA ASP A 94 -18.18 -19.17 1.73
C ASP A 94 -17.61 -17.75 1.69
N PHE A 95 -16.39 -17.60 2.21
CA PHE A 95 -15.57 -16.40 2.06
C PHE A 95 -14.53 -16.63 0.97
N THR A 96 -14.61 -15.88 -0.13
CA THR A 96 -13.65 -16.03 -1.23
C THR A 96 -12.50 -15.05 -1.07
N LEU A 97 -11.26 -15.56 -1.05
CA LEU A 97 -10.04 -14.78 -1.06
C LEU A 97 -9.65 -14.50 -2.53
N ASN A 98 -9.96 -13.31 -3.02
CA ASN A 98 -9.83 -12.97 -4.44
C ASN A 98 -8.37 -12.80 -4.89
N ASP A 99 -7.49 -12.45 -3.96
CA ASP A 99 -6.06 -12.28 -4.21
C ASP A 99 -5.24 -13.38 -3.54
N ALA A 100 -4.07 -13.67 -4.11
CA ALA A 100 -3.03 -14.37 -3.37
C ALA A 100 -2.44 -13.44 -2.30
N GLY A 101 -1.93 -14.04 -1.22
CA GLY A 101 -1.26 -13.32 -0.14
C GLY A 101 -1.46 -13.99 1.21
N THR A 102 -1.05 -13.29 2.26
CA THR A 102 -1.17 -13.74 3.64
C THR A 102 -2.38 -13.07 4.28
N TYR A 103 -3.24 -13.89 4.86
CA TYR A 103 -4.45 -13.45 5.54
C TYR A 103 -4.38 -13.82 7.02
N ARG A 104 -4.75 -12.88 7.88
CA ARG A 104 -5.11 -13.18 9.26
C ARG A 104 -6.60 -13.51 9.29
N ILE A 105 -6.94 -14.70 9.75
CA ILE A 105 -8.32 -15.17 9.88
C ILE A 105 -8.58 -15.40 11.36
N THR A 106 -9.57 -14.70 11.90
CA THR A 106 -10.00 -14.84 13.29
C THR A 106 -11.47 -15.14 13.33
N TYR A 107 -11.86 -16.14 14.11
CA TYR A 107 -13.28 -16.42 14.34
C TYR A 107 -13.59 -16.51 15.83
N SER A 108 -14.85 -16.30 16.17
CA SER A 108 -15.41 -16.59 17.48
C SER A 108 -16.84 -17.09 17.34
N ALA A 109 -17.27 -17.97 18.23
CA ALA A 109 -18.66 -18.41 18.35
C ALA A 109 -18.92 -18.94 19.76
N THR A 110 -20.18 -19.06 20.13
CA THR A 110 -20.60 -19.75 21.35
C THR A 110 -21.22 -21.09 20.97
N GLY A 111 -20.58 -22.19 21.38
CA GLY A 111 -21.08 -23.54 21.20
C GLY A 111 -22.02 -23.97 22.32
N THR A 112 -23.09 -24.68 21.98
CA THR A 112 -24.03 -25.36 22.88
C THR A 112 -24.24 -26.78 22.39
N ASN A 113 -24.48 -27.74 23.28
CA ASN A 113 -24.71 -29.13 22.87
C ASN A 113 -26.21 -29.44 22.88
N THR A 114 -26.69 -30.12 21.85
CA THR A 114 -28.13 -30.40 21.66
C THR A 114 -28.60 -31.73 22.25
N GLY A 115 -27.68 -32.61 22.70
CA GLY A 115 -27.98 -33.99 23.06
C GLY A 115 -27.55 -34.46 24.46
N GLY A 116 -26.80 -33.67 25.24
CA GLY A 116 -26.36 -34.05 26.58
C GLY A 116 -24.97 -33.52 26.94
N THR A 117 -24.07 -34.40 27.40
CA THR A 117 -22.64 -34.10 27.51
C THR A 117 -21.98 -34.40 26.17
N GLY A 118 -21.38 -33.40 25.54
CA GLY A 118 -20.63 -33.57 24.30
C GLY A 118 -19.67 -32.42 24.04
N ASN A 119 -18.97 -32.45 22.92
CA ASN A 119 -18.03 -31.41 22.54
C ASN A 119 -18.63 -30.51 21.46
N ALA A 120 -18.41 -29.21 21.58
CA ALA A 120 -18.60 -28.28 20.48
C ALA A 120 -17.22 -28.00 19.87
N VAL A 121 -17.07 -28.27 18.58
CA VAL A 121 -15.79 -28.15 17.88
C VAL A 121 -15.98 -27.39 16.58
N LEU A 122 -15.19 -26.35 16.39
CA LEU A 122 -15.13 -25.54 15.17
C LEU A 122 -13.72 -25.55 14.59
N GLN A 123 -13.66 -25.43 13.27
CA GLN A 123 -12.43 -25.46 12.50
C GLN A 123 -12.57 -24.60 11.25
N LEU A 124 -11.52 -23.85 10.90
CA LEU A 124 -11.45 -23.23 9.59
C LEU A 124 -10.96 -24.24 8.56
N GLU A 125 -11.58 -24.22 7.39
CA GLU A 125 -11.15 -24.95 6.22
C GLU A 125 -10.88 -24.00 5.06
N ALA A 126 -9.87 -24.31 4.27
CA ALA A 126 -9.61 -23.70 2.98
C ALA A 126 -9.82 -24.76 1.90
N ASN A 127 -10.77 -24.55 0.99
CA ASN A 127 -11.11 -25.49 -0.07
C ASN A 127 -11.36 -26.93 0.49
N SER A 128 -12.14 -27.02 1.58
CA SER A 128 -12.42 -28.27 2.32
C SER A 128 -11.21 -28.96 2.97
N THR A 129 -10.10 -28.25 3.13
CA THR A 129 -8.91 -28.74 3.83
C THR A 129 -8.70 -27.95 5.12
N GLU A 130 -8.44 -28.64 6.24
CA GLU A 130 -8.15 -28.01 7.53
C GLU A 130 -7.04 -26.95 7.42
N ILE A 131 -7.32 -25.75 7.96
CA ILE A 131 -6.29 -24.74 8.22
C ILE A 131 -5.64 -25.06 9.57
N PRO A 132 -4.34 -25.41 9.61
CA PRO A 132 -3.70 -25.82 10.86
C PRO A 132 -3.74 -24.74 11.94
N GLY A 133 -3.99 -25.15 13.18
CA GLY A 133 -4.08 -24.25 14.34
C GLY A 133 -5.41 -23.50 14.47
N SER A 134 -6.35 -23.71 13.56
CA SER A 134 -7.69 -23.10 13.63
C SER A 134 -8.66 -23.87 14.53
N LYS A 135 -8.43 -25.16 14.81
CA LYS A 135 -9.35 -26.00 15.57
C LYS A 135 -9.52 -25.49 17.00
N SER A 136 -10.76 -25.22 17.40
CA SER A 136 -11.14 -24.83 18.76
C SER A 136 -12.24 -25.76 19.25
N SER A 137 -12.11 -26.24 20.48
CA SER A 137 -13.00 -27.26 21.04
C SER A 137 -13.28 -27.00 22.50
N GLY A 138 -14.46 -27.39 22.96
CA GLY A 138 -14.75 -27.40 24.39
C GLY A 138 -15.89 -28.34 24.75
N THR A 139 -15.80 -28.90 25.95
CA THR A 139 -16.82 -29.81 26.48
C THR A 139 -17.97 -29.02 27.09
N VAL A 140 -19.17 -29.38 26.67
CA VAL A 140 -20.43 -28.82 27.16
C VAL A 140 -21.11 -29.91 28.00
N SER A 141 -21.07 -29.73 29.32
CA SER A 141 -21.47 -30.78 30.28
C SER A 141 -22.98 -31.02 30.39
N ALA A 142 -23.82 -30.11 29.90
CA ALA A 142 -25.27 -30.20 29.88
C ALA A 142 -25.84 -29.36 28.72
N ALA A 143 -27.06 -29.68 28.26
CA ALA A 143 -27.68 -29.07 27.08
C ALA A 143 -27.88 -27.53 27.12
N SER A 144 -27.72 -26.89 28.29
CA SER A 144 -27.81 -25.44 28.45
C SER A 144 -26.47 -24.77 28.75
N ASN A 145 -25.39 -25.56 28.89
CA ASN A 145 -24.06 -24.99 29.06
C ASN A 145 -23.57 -24.47 27.72
N THR A 146 -22.79 -23.39 27.78
CA THR A 146 -22.15 -22.79 26.63
C THR A 146 -20.64 -22.93 26.74
N VAL A 147 -19.96 -22.93 25.60
CA VAL A 147 -18.51 -22.85 25.54
C VAL A 147 -18.07 -21.82 24.50
N PRO A 148 -17.21 -20.85 24.85
CA PRO A 148 -16.64 -19.95 23.87
C PRO A 148 -15.64 -20.71 23.00
N LEU A 149 -15.77 -20.55 21.69
CA LEU A 149 -14.90 -21.11 20.68
C LEU A 149 -14.29 -19.97 19.87
N GLY A 150 -13.06 -20.15 19.45
CA GLY A 150 -12.37 -19.17 18.62
C GLY A 150 -10.92 -19.51 18.40
N ALA A 151 -10.37 -18.98 17.32
CA ALA A 151 -8.96 -19.03 17.00
C ALA A 151 -8.57 -17.83 16.13
N SER A 152 -7.26 -17.52 16.11
CA SER A 152 -6.67 -16.56 15.18
C SER A 152 -5.46 -17.22 14.51
N VAL A 153 -5.49 -17.29 13.18
CA VAL A 153 -4.46 -17.96 12.38
C VAL A 153 -3.96 -17.07 11.25
N LEU A 154 -2.75 -17.35 10.78
CA LEU A 154 -2.25 -16.84 9.52
C LEU A 154 -2.41 -17.93 8.46
N TYR A 155 -2.95 -17.55 7.30
CA TYR A 155 -3.16 -18.43 6.16
C TYR A 155 -2.54 -17.80 4.91
N THR A 156 -1.75 -18.58 4.16
CA THR A 156 -1.18 -18.15 2.88
C THR A 156 -2.07 -18.64 1.76
N ALA A 157 -2.83 -17.73 1.17
CA ALA A 157 -3.86 -18.03 0.18
C ALA A 157 -3.34 -17.97 -1.25
N SER A 158 -3.92 -18.81 -2.09
CA SER A 158 -3.97 -18.62 -3.54
C SER A 158 -5.22 -17.82 -3.91
N ALA A 159 -5.16 -17.09 -5.04
CA ALA A 159 -6.33 -16.38 -5.55
C ALA A 159 -7.46 -17.37 -5.86
N GLY A 160 -8.64 -17.12 -5.30
CA GLY A 160 -9.83 -17.96 -5.42
C GLY A 160 -10.01 -18.98 -4.29
N ASP A 161 -9.12 -19.01 -3.28
CA ASP A 161 -9.31 -19.88 -2.12
C ASP A 161 -10.62 -19.53 -1.39
N VAL A 162 -11.40 -20.56 -1.04
CA VAL A 162 -12.65 -20.42 -0.29
C VAL A 162 -12.41 -20.84 1.15
N ILE A 163 -12.69 -19.94 2.08
CA ILE A 163 -12.63 -20.17 3.52
C ILE A 163 -14.02 -20.44 4.05
N THR A 164 -14.15 -21.50 4.84
CA THR A 164 -15.36 -21.86 5.58
C THR A 164 -15.03 -22.10 7.07
N LEU A 165 -16.01 -21.92 7.94
CA LEU A 165 -15.94 -22.28 9.36
C LEU A 165 -16.85 -23.47 9.61
N ASN A 166 -16.27 -24.65 9.87
CA ASN A 166 -16.99 -25.91 9.85
C ASN A 166 -17.12 -26.49 11.26
N MET A 167 -18.27 -27.11 11.50
CA MET A 167 -18.49 -27.96 12.66
C MET A 167 -17.78 -29.29 12.45
N VAL A 168 -16.95 -29.70 13.41
CA VAL A 168 -16.16 -30.95 13.28
C VAL A 168 -16.91 -32.15 13.84
N ASP A 169 -17.64 -31.98 14.94
CA ASP A 169 -18.43 -33.03 15.57
C ASP A 169 -19.93 -32.72 15.43
N ALA A 170 -20.72 -33.70 15.00
CA ALA A 170 -22.17 -33.58 15.03
C ALA A 170 -22.65 -33.42 16.49
N ASP A 171 -23.79 -32.74 16.70
CA ASP A 171 -24.44 -32.51 18.01
C ASP A 171 -24.10 -31.18 18.72
N ALA A 172 -23.76 -30.13 17.97
CA ALA A 172 -23.61 -28.78 18.50
C ALA A 172 -24.43 -27.74 17.73
N SER A 173 -24.97 -26.78 18.48
CA SER A 173 -25.54 -25.53 17.97
C SER A 173 -24.60 -24.39 18.28
N PHE A 174 -24.55 -23.39 17.39
CA PHE A 174 -23.66 -22.25 17.50
C PHE A 174 -24.44 -20.94 17.42
N THR A 175 -24.14 -20.02 18.33
CA THR A 175 -24.66 -18.65 18.35
C THR A 175 -23.52 -17.64 18.34
N ASP A 176 -23.82 -16.37 18.05
CA ASP A 176 -22.86 -15.26 18.08
C ASP A 176 -21.59 -15.55 17.27
N ALA A 177 -21.76 -16.21 16.11
CA ALA A 177 -20.66 -16.54 15.23
C ALA A 177 -20.16 -15.26 14.54
N ALA A 178 -18.85 -15.07 14.55
CA ALA A 178 -18.19 -13.92 13.95
C ALA A 178 -16.91 -14.38 13.29
N ILE A 179 -16.59 -13.78 12.15
CA ILE A 179 -15.34 -14.02 11.43
C ILE A 179 -14.78 -12.70 10.90
N VAL A 180 -13.49 -12.49 11.14
CA VAL A 180 -12.71 -11.37 10.64
C VAL A 180 -11.60 -11.93 9.77
N ILE A 181 -11.56 -11.48 8.52
CA ILE A 181 -10.51 -11.82 7.56
C ILE A 181 -9.82 -10.52 7.18
N GLN A 182 -8.49 -10.50 7.26
CA GLN A 182 -7.68 -9.35 6.89
C GLN A 182 -6.48 -9.79 6.08
N LYS A 183 -6.24 -9.17 4.93
CA LYS A 183 -4.97 -9.31 4.21
C LYS A 183 -3.87 -8.52 4.92
N VAL A 184 -2.72 -9.13 5.18
CA VAL A 184 -1.66 -8.55 6.02
C VAL A 184 -0.34 -8.29 5.30
N ASP A 185 -0.27 -8.53 4.00
CA ASP A 185 0.89 -8.28 3.15
C ASP A 185 0.65 -7.26 2.02
#